data_AF-A0A8K0G6C6-F1
#
_entry.id   AF-A0A8K0G6C6-F1
#
_cell.length_a   1.000
_cell.length_b   1.000
_cell.length_c   1.000
_cell.angle_alpha   90.00
_cell.angle_beta   90.00
_cell.angle_gamma   90.00
#
_symmetry.space_group_name_H-M   'P 1'
#
loop_
_entity.id
_entity.type
_entity.pdbx_description
1 polymer ?
#
loop_
_entity_poly.entity_id
_entity_poly.type
_entity_poly.pdbx_seq_one_letter_code
_entity_poly.pdbx_strand_id
1 'polypeptide(L)'
;ISDDGVIDVEAAIAMLPEDVRPKVEPTVRKCGTQISWLAWKSTQKYYVQTVTDSTNHQIWNYPFPAITICGVNQISKSKLYDMINKIKRPEEWSTELSQQDFRYLVQLLPGSSDIAPQQNLTRFQDLLDRNNIAAEDLFQKVAPNCKEILQKCKWKGEEKSPLAKRLPKKPRRVAGCGFKAGLEVLIDNKLEDYYAASAFSYGYRILIHHPYDFADWSVRTMMLGLKRMMFLGVVPKLTECSSNVASLDAKDRNCSLFSEREMNSFHYYTHHNCLTECRSKIVMRLCGCIPFYHYNKNGN
;
A
#
# COMPACT_ATOMS: atom_id res chain seq x y z
N ILE A 1 -8.46 24.86 -13.49
CA ILE A 1 -7.62 25.86 -12.82
C ILE A 1 -8.42 26.28 -11.59
N SER A 2 -8.04 25.78 -10.42
CA SER A 2 -8.51 26.31 -9.13
C SER A 2 -7.57 27.41 -8.67
N ASP A 3 -8.07 28.26 -7.77
CA ASP A 3 -7.50 29.55 -7.35
C ASP A 3 -6.19 29.46 -6.53
N ASP A 4 -5.53 28.29 -6.49
CA ASP A 4 -4.25 28.07 -5.83
C ASP A 4 -3.07 27.94 -6.81
N GLY A 5 -3.30 28.04 -8.12
CA GLY A 5 -2.23 28.11 -9.12
C GLY A 5 -1.36 26.85 -9.22
N VAL A 6 -1.77 25.75 -8.59
CA VAL A 6 -1.12 24.44 -8.75
C VAL A 6 -1.69 23.76 -9.98
N ILE A 7 -0.83 23.54 -10.98
CA ILE A 7 -1.13 22.71 -12.13
C ILE A 7 -0.92 21.26 -11.69
N ASP A 8 -2.00 20.52 -11.44
CA ASP A 8 -1.97 19.05 -11.36
C ASP A 8 -1.66 18.52 -12.76
N VAL A 9 -0.41 18.09 -12.99
CA VAL A 9 0.03 17.54 -14.27
C VAL A 9 -0.29 16.04 -14.33
N GLU A 10 -1.40 15.68 -14.97
CA GLU A 10 -1.55 14.41 -15.68
C GLU A 10 -2.19 14.63 -17.06
N ALA A 11 -1.52 15.45 -17.88
CA ALA A 11 -1.49 15.36 -19.34
C ALA A 11 -0.59 16.46 -19.91
N ALA A 12 0.69 16.15 -20.15
CA ALA A 12 1.51 16.98 -21.02
C ALA A 12 1.31 16.51 -22.47
N ILE A 13 0.55 17.27 -23.25
CA ILE A 13 0.56 17.15 -24.72
C ILE A 13 1.76 17.96 -25.21
N ALA A 14 2.77 17.30 -25.75
CA ALA A 14 3.90 17.98 -26.38
C ALA A 14 3.41 18.76 -27.61
N MET A 15 3.54 20.09 -27.58
CA MET A 15 3.33 20.94 -28.75
C MET A 15 4.68 21.17 -29.46
N LEU A 16 4.70 20.95 -30.77
CA LEU A 16 5.86 21.24 -31.60
C LEU A 16 6.07 22.76 -31.73
N PRO A 17 7.32 23.25 -31.75
CA PRO A 17 7.65 24.66 -31.98
C PRO A 17 7.13 25.19 -33.34
N GLU A 18 6.70 26.45 -33.39
CA GLU A 18 6.11 27.11 -34.59
C GLU A 18 7.03 27.07 -35.82
N ASP A 19 8.35 27.13 -35.61
CA ASP A 19 9.38 27.09 -36.67
C ASP A 19 9.55 25.70 -37.30
N VAL A 20 9.07 24.64 -36.64
CA VAL A 20 9.12 23.26 -37.14
C VAL A 20 7.83 22.88 -37.86
N ARG A 21 6.71 23.53 -37.55
CA ARG A 21 5.36 23.27 -38.12
C ARG A 21 5.31 23.19 -39.66
N PRO A 22 5.86 24.15 -40.43
CA PRO A 22 5.76 24.14 -41.89
C PRO A 22 6.65 23.09 -42.58
N LYS A 23 7.62 22.49 -41.86
CA LYS A 23 8.45 21.40 -42.39
C LYS A 23 7.79 20.02 -42.25
N VAL A 24 6.74 19.92 -41.44
CA VAL A 24 6.00 18.66 -41.18
C VAL A 24 4.63 18.66 -41.87
N GLU A 25 4.20 19.78 -42.46
CA GLU A 25 2.98 19.81 -43.27
C GLU A 25 3.19 19.06 -44.60
N PRO A 26 2.45 17.97 -44.86
CA PRO A 26 2.56 17.27 -46.13
C PRO A 26 1.96 18.14 -47.24
N THR A 27 2.69 18.29 -48.34
CA THR A 27 2.18 18.94 -49.56
C THR A 27 1.02 18.13 -50.11
N VAL A 28 -0.20 18.62 -49.89
CA VAL A 28 -1.42 17.88 -50.18
C VAL A 28 -1.60 17.68 -51.68
N ARG A 29 -1.69 16.42 -52.13
CA ARG A 29 -2.32 16.04 -53.40
C ARG A 29 -3.47 15.07 -53.12
N LYS A 30 -4.68 15.47 -53.51
CA LYS A 30 -6.00 14.77 -53.46
C LYS A 30 -6.63 14.60 -52.06
N CYS A 31 -7.43 15.60 -51.65
CA CYS A 31 -7.99 15.80 -50.31
C CYS A 31 -9.20 14.93 -49.86
N GLY A 32 -9.67 13.93 -50.59
CA GLY A 32 -10.94 13.25 -50.24
C GLY A 32 -10.83 12.09 -49.25
N THR A 33 -9.87 11.18 -49.48
CA THR A 33 -9.81 9.86 -48.83
C THR A 33 -8.84 9.78 -47.67
N GLN A 34 -7.81 10.64 -47.63
CA GLN A 34 -6.88 10.67 -46.50
C GLN A 34 -7.46 11.39 -45.28
N ILE A 35 -8.29 12.41 -45.47
CA ILE A 35 -8.93 13.13 -44.36
C ILE A 35 -9.90 12.19 -43.63
N SER A 36 -10.70 11.40 -44.36
CA SER A 36 -11.59 10.40 -43.76
C SER A 36 -10.82 9.28 -43.06
N TRP A 37 -9.69 8.82 -43.61
CA TRP A 37 -8.85 7.81 -42.97
C TRP A 37 -8.10 8.31 -41.72
N LEU A 38 -7.59 9.55 -41.74
CA LEU A 38 -6.95 10.19 -40.59
C LEU A 38 -7.98 10.53 -39.50
N ALA A 39 -9.15 11.05 -39.89
CA ALA A 39 -10.26 11.26 -38.98
C ALA A 39 -10.70 9.94 -38.36
N TRP A 40 -10.90 8.88 -39.17
CA TRP A 40 -11.22 7.53 -38.70
C TRP A 40 -10.19 6.98 -37.72
N LYS A 41 -8.89 7.08 -38.05
CA LYS A 41 -7.81 6.69 -37.14
C LYS A 41 -7.79 7.50 -35.85
N SER A 42 -8.13 8.78 -35.90
CA SER A 42 -8.25 9.64 -34.73
C SER A 42 -9.45 9.22 -33.87
N THR A 43 -10.62 8.96 -34.48
CA THR A 43 -11.81 8.47 -33.76
C THR A 43 -11.56 7.12 -33.11
N GLN A 44 -10.84 6.21 -33.78
CA GLN A 44 -10.44 4.92 -33.19
C GLN A 44 -9.47 5.07 -32.01
N LYS A 45 -8.73 6.18 -31.90
CA LYS A 45 -7.77 6.41 -30.83
C LYS A 45 -8.37 7.13 -29.61
N TYR A 46 -9.48 7.87 -29.76
CA TYR A 46 -10.04 8.76 -28.73
C TYR A 46 -11.56 8.59 -28.51
N TYR A 47 -12.11 7.40 -28.69
CA TYR A 47 -13.56 7.18 -28.56
C TYR A 47 -14.06 7.11 -27.09
N VAL A 48 -13.16 6.98 -26.11
CA VAL A 48 -13.49 7.10 -24.68
C VAL A 48 -13.02 8.45 -24.16
N GLN A 49 -13.91 9.16 -23.46
CA GLN A 49 -13.60 10.44 -22.81
C GLN A 49 -13.89 10.36 -21.32
N THR A 50 -13.01 10.93 -20.51
CA THR A 50 -13.23 11.12 -19.07
C THR A 50 -13.87 12.48 -18.85
N VAL A 51 -15.04 12.50 -18.22
CA VAL A 51 -15.75 13.71 -17.85
C VAL A 51 -15.97 13.77 -16.35
N THR A 52 -15.97 14.97 -15.78
CA THR A 52 -16.40 15.17 -14.39
C THR A 52 -17.92 15.14 -14.38
N ASP A 53 -18.51 14.11 -13.78
CA ASP A 53 -19.97 13.95 -13.70
C ASP A 53 -20.58 14.95 -12.70
N SER A 54 -20.23 14.84 -11.42
CA SER A 54 -20.62 15.83 -10.42
C SER A 54 -19.67 15.88 -9.22
N THR A 55 -19.62 17.02 -8.53
CA THR A 55 -18.97 17.15 -7.21
C THR A 55 -19.97 16.96 -6.06
N ASN A 56 -21.26 16.76 -6.35
CA ASN A 56 -22.35 16.76 -5.38
C ASN A 56 -22.84 15.35 -5.02
N HIS A 57 -21.92 14.39 -4.95
CA HIS A 57 -22.25 13.06 -4.44
C HIS A 57 -22.23 13.05 -2.92
N GLN A 58 -23.25 12.43 -2.34
CA GLN A 58 -23.39 12.31 -0.90
C GLN A 58 -22.29 11.39 -0.33
N ILE A 59 -21.71 11.78 0.82
CA ILE A 59 -20.54 11.09 1.39
C ILE A 59 -20.81 9.62 1.74
N TRP A 60 -22.05 9.25 2.05
CA TRP A 60 -22.40 7.86 2.34
C TRP A 60 -22.32 6.92 1.13
N ASN A 61 -22.32 7.46 -0.09
CA ASN A 61 -22.12 6.68 -1.32
C ASN A 61 -20.66 6.24 -1.51
N TYR A 62 -19.73 6.80 -0.73
CA TYR A 62 -18.33 6.39 -0.73
C TYR A 62 -18.02 5.42 0.42
N PRO A 63 -17.30 4.32 0.15
CA PRO A 63 -16.79 3.50 1.23
C PRO A 63 -15.76 4.29 2.03
N PHE A 64 -15.81 4.18 3.36
CA PHE A 64 -14.77 4.70 4.21
C PHE A 64 -13.44 3.99 3.86
N PRO A 65 -12.33 4.73 3.70
CA PRO A 65 -11.06 4.14 3.31
C PRO A 65 -10.58 3.12 4.35
N ALA A 66 -9.78 2.16 3.92
CA ALA A 66 -9.04 1.35 4.87
C ALA A 66 -7.87 2.17 5.42
N ILE A 67 -7.68 2.06 6.74
CA ILE A 67 -6.61 2.72 7.46
C ILE A 67 -5.78 1.62 8.11
N THR A 68 -4.55 1.47 7.63
CA THR A 68 -3.59 0.50 8.17
C THR A 68 -2.57 1.25 9.04
N ILE A 69 -2.37 0.75 10.27
CA ILE A 69 -1.51 1.38 11.28
C ILE A 69 -0.34 0.43 11.54
N CYS A 70 0.87 0.85 11.15
CA CYS A 70 2.08 0.04 11.29
C CYS A 70 3.05 0.71 12.26
N GLY A 71 3.51 -0.02 13.28
CA GLY A 71 4.56 0.46 14.17
C GLY A 71 5.88 0.62 13.43
N VAL A 72 6.63 1.68 13.74
CA VAL A 72 8.01 1.80 13.24
C VAL A 72 8.92 0.83 13.99
N ASN A 73 8.65 0.56 15.27
CA ASN A 73 9.30 -0.50 16.02
C ASN A 73 8.87 -1.87 15.48
N GLN A 74 9.82 -2.63 14.95
CA GLN A 74 9.58 -3.96 14.42
C GLN A 74 9.93 -5.04 15.46
N ILE A 75 10.74 -4.71 16.46
CA ILE A 75 11.17 -5.66 17.50
C ILE A 75 10.96 -5.03 18.87
N SER A 76 10.10 -5.65 19.67
CA SER A 76 9.89 -5.30 21.08
C SER A 76 11.11 -5.72 21.90
N LYS A 77 11.65 -4.79 22.68
CA LYS A 77 12.83 -5.02 23.53
C LYS A 77 12.58 -6.09 24.59
N SER A 78 11.45 -6.00 25.29
CA SER A 78 11.06 -6.96 26.32
C SER A 78 10.89 -8.37 25.75
N LYS A 79 10.13 -8.51 24.65
CA LYS A 79 9.92 -9.81 24.01
C LYS A 79 11.19 -10.40 23.41
N LEU A 80 12.08 -9.55 22.89
CA LEU A 80 13.38 -9.99 22.40
C LEU A 80 14.20 -10.61 23.53
N TYR A 81 14.29 -9.95 24.69
CA TYR A 81 15.03 -10.48 25.83
C TYR A 81 14.45 -11.80 26.34
N ASP A 82 13.12 -11.91 26.40
CA ASP A 82 12.45 -13.17 26.73
C ASP A 82 12.75 -14.28 25.72
N MET A 83 12.87 -13.93 24.43
CA MET A 83 13.19 -14.87 23.36
C MET A 83 14.65 -15.32 23.41
N ILE A 84 15.58 -14.40 23.64
CA ILE A 84 17.02 -14.68 23.77
C ILE A 84 17.29 -15.64 24.93
N ASN A 85 16.55 -15.52 26.03
CA ASN A 85 16.70 -16.42 27.17
C ASN A 85 16.24 -17.86 26.87
N LYS A 86 15.43 -18.07 25.82
CA LYS A 86 14.89 -19.38 25.43
C LYS A 86 15.65 -20.02 24.27
N ILE A 87 16.45 -19.25 23.53
CA ILE A 87 17.12 -19.72 22.31
C ILE A 87 18.40 -20.49 22.64
N LYS A 88 18.60 -21.63 21.97
CA LYS A 88 19.82 -22.43 22.06
C LYS A 88 20.93 -21.76 21.25
N ARG A 89 22.10 -21.57 21.86
CA ARG A 89 23.25 -20.88 21.28
C ARG A 89 24.54 -21.67 21.52
N PRO A 90 25.53 -21.57 20.61
CA PRO A 90 26.89 -22.02 20.90
C PRO A 90 27.46 -21.31 22.13
N GLU A 91 28.28 -22.00 22.93
CA GLU A 91 28.90 -21.43 24.15
C GLU A 91 29.80 -20.23 23.85
N GLU A 92 30.37 -20.19 22.65
CA GLU A 92 31.25 -19.12 22.16
C GLU A 92 30.51 -17.80 21.90
N TRP A 93 29.18 -17.84 21.76
CA TRP A 93 28.40 -16.67 21.34
C TRP A 93 27.83 -15.91 22.53
N SER A 94 28.21 -14.63 22.65
CA SER A 94 27.68 -13.78 23.72
C SER A 94 26.20 -13.45 23.54
N THR A 95 25.57 -13.04 24.64
CA THR A 95 24.19 -12.59 24.65
C THR A 95 23.95 -11.41 23.74
N GLU A 96 24.85 -10.41 23.80
CA GLU A 96 24.80 -9.14 23.08
C GLU A 96 24.90 -9.36 21.58
N LEU A 97 25.82 -10.26 21.20
CA LEU A 97 26.07 -10.62 19.81
C LEU A 97 24.84 -11.29 19.18
N SER A 98 24.19 -12.17 19.93
CA SER A 98 22.92 -12.79 19.50
C SER A 98 21.80 -11.75 19.34
N GLN A 99 21.74 -10.71 20.19
CA GLN A 99 20.72 -9.67 20.04
C GLN A 99 20.91 -8.87 18.74
N GLN A 100 22.17 -8.60 18.38
CA GLN A 100 22.50 -7.91 17.13
C GLN A 100 22.01 -8.70 15.92
N ASP A 101 22.07 -10.03 15.96
CA ASP A 101 21.57 -10.89 14.87
C ASP A 101 20.06 -10.73 14.65
N PHE A 102 19.29 -10.55 15.72
CA PHE A 102 17.84 -10.33 15.58
C PHE A 102 17.51 -9.03 14.85
N ARG A 103 18.44 -8.06 14.78
CA ARG A 103 18.23 -6.85 13.96
C ARG A 103 18.16 -7.16 12.47
N TYR A 104 18.73 -8.28 12.01
CA TYR A 104 18.59 -8.72 10.62
C TYR A 104 17.14 -9.03 10.24
N LEU A 105 16.25 -9.32 11.21
CA LEU A 105 14.82 -9.47 10.95
C LEU A 105 14.22 -8.22 10.30
N VAL A 106 14.70 -7.03 10.66
CA VAL A 106 14.19 -5.77 10.08
C VAL A 106 14.62 -5.62 8.62
N GLN A 107 15.74 -6.22 8.22
CA GLN A 107 16.24 -6.20 6.83
C GLN A 107 15.44 -7.13 5.92
N LEU A 108 14.70 -8.08 6.49
CA LEU A 108 13.78 -8.94 5.75
C LEU A 108 12.46 -8.23 5.41
N LEU A 109 12.22 -7.03 5.95
CA LEU A 109 11.02 -6.24 5.67
C LEU A 109 11.25 -5.27 4.51
N PRO A 110 10.22 -4.92 3.73
CA PRO A 110 10.39 -3.96 2.65
C PRO A 110 10.61 -2.54 3.19
N GLY A 111 11.32 -1.72 2.43
CA GLY A 111 11.54 -0.31 2.79
C GLY A 111 12.52 -0.08 3.94
N SER A 112 13.21 -1.13 4.41
CA SER A 112 14.41 -0.98 5.23
C SER A 112 15.58 -0.58 4.35
N SER A 113 15.61 0.68 3.92
CA SER A 113 16.74 1.22 3.17
C SER A 113 17.99 1.25 4.08
N ASP A 114 19.05 0.57 3.64
CA ASP A 114 20.44 0.92 3.94
C ASP A 114 21.01 0.74 5.36
N ILE A 115 20.44 -0.11 6.22
CA ILE A 115 20.96 -0.25 7.60
C ILE A 115 22.12 -1.26 7.73
N ALA A 116 22.44 -2.05 6.71
CA ALA A 116 23.65 -2.88 6.79
C ALA A 116 24.34 -3.10 5.43
N PRO A 117 25.68 -3.14 5.40
CA PRO A 117 26.39 -3.83 4.32
C PRO A 117 25.83 -5.26 4.21
N GLN A 118 25.92 -5.88 3.04
CA GLN A 118 25.64 -7.31 2.85
C GLN A 118 26.45 -8.13 3.88
N GLN A 119 25.88 -8.31 5.06
CA GLN A 119 26.52 -9.02 6.15
C GLN A 119 26.14 -10.48 6.03
N ASN A 120 27.04 -11.30 6.53
CA ASN A 120 26.93 -12.73 6.44
C ASN A 120 25.74 -13.23 7.28
N LEU A 121 24.55 -13.32 6.64
CA LEU A 121 23.32 -13.83 7.24
C LEU A 121 23.45 -15.29 7.69
N THR A 122 24.53 -15.99 7.31
CA THR A 122 24.80 -17.38 7.71
C THR A 122 24.78 -17.55 9.22
N ARG A 123 25.26 -16.58 10.01
CA ARG A 123 25.20 -16.70 11.48
C ARG A 123 23.76 -16.67 12.00
N PHE A 124 22.96 -15.74 11.48
CA PHE A 124 21.56 -15.64 11.86
C PHE A 124 20.76 -16.86 11.37
N GLN A 125 21.06 -17.36 10.18
CA GLN A 125 20.46 -18.60 9.66
C GLN A 125 20.83 -19.81 10.53
N ASP A 126 22.09 -19.97 10.94
CA ASP A 126 22.52 -21.03 11.85
C ASP A 126 21.78 -20.97 13.20
N LEU A 127 21.55 -19.77 13.72
CA LEU A 127 20.74 -19.57 14.93
C LEU A 127 19.29 -20.05 14.74
N LEU A 128 18.66 -19.74 13.60
CA LEU A 128 17.32 -20.19 13.26
C LEU A 128 17.24 -21.71 13.11
N ASP A 129 18.17 -22.29 12.35
CA ASP A 129 18.22 -23.71 12.02
C ASP A 129 18.43 -24.57 13.27
N ARG A 130 19.35 -24.19 14.16
CA ARG A 130 19.59 -24.90 15.45
C ARG A 130 18.37 -24.95 16.36
N ASN A 131 17.50 -23.96 16.24
CA ASN A 131 16.30 -23.85 17.05
C ASN A 131 15.05 -24.36 16.32
N ASN A 132 15.18 -24.74 15.04
CA ASN A 132 14.08 -25.14 14.17
C ASN A 132 12.97 -24.07 14.15
N ILE A 133 13.35 -22.80 13.96
CA ILE A 133 12.43 -21.65 13.95
C ILE A 133 12.49 -20.98 12.58
N ALA A 134 11.33 -20.79 11.94
CA ALA A 134 11.26 -19.97 10.72
C ALA A 134 11.38 -18.47 11.07
N ALA A 135 11.96 -17.68 10.16
CA ALA A 135 12.11 -16.23 10.36
C ALA A 135 10.75 -15.53 10.60
N GLU A 136 9.68 -16.00 9.96
CA GLU A 136 8.32 -15.51 10.18
C GLU A 136 7.84 -15.74 11.62
N ASP A 137 7.95 -16.97 12.13
CA ASP A 137 7.56 -17.31 13.49
C ASP A 137 8.34 -16.51 14.53
N LEU A 138 9.64 -16.30 14.25
CA LEU A 138 10.48 -15.46 15.09
C LEU A 138 9.97 -14.02 15.09
N PHE A 139 9.72 -13.46 13.90
CA PHE A 139 9.20 -12.11 13.74
C PHE A 139 7.87 -11.92 14.48
N GLN A 140 6.91 -12.84 14.32
CA GLN A 140 5.63 -12.79 15.02
C GLN A 140 5.78 -12.81 16.55
N LYS A 141 6.75 -13.57 17.08
CA LYS A 141 7.00 -13.66 18.53
C LYS A 141 7.64 -12.41 19.12
N VAL A 142 8.53 -11.75 18.38
CA VAL A 142 9.27 -10.57 18.87
C VAL A 142 8.62 -9.24 18.47
N ALA A 143 7.68 -9.25 17.53
CA ALA A 143 6.98 -8.04 17.09
C ALA A 143 6.06 -7.47 18.19
N PRO A 144 5.87 -6.14 18.24
CA PRO A 144 4.87 -5.52 19.11
C PRO A 144 3.43 -5.98 18.79
N ASN A 145 2.59 -6.17 19.82
CA ASN A 145 1.20 -6.60 19.60
C ASN A 145 0.27 -5.41 19.35
N CYS A 146 -0.65 -5.52 18.37
CA CYS A 146 -1.69 -4.50 18.16
C CYS A 146 -2.56 -4.24 19.40
N LYS A 147 -2.75 -5.25 20.26
CA LYS A 147 -3.53 -5.14 21.51
C LYS A 147 -2.87 -4.20 22.52
N GLU A 148 -1.54 -4.19 22.58
CA GLU A 148 -0.77 -3.37 23.52
C GLU A 148 -0.68 -1.92 23.02
N ILE A 149 -0.68 -1.77 21.70
CA ILE A 149 -0.51 -0.50 20.99
C ILE A 149 -1.81 0.30 20.93
N LEU A 150 -2.93 -0.33 20.54
CA LEU A 150 -4.19 0.35 20.30
C LEU A 150 -5.00 0.45 21.60
N GLN A 151 -4.89 1.59 22.29
CA GLN A 151 -5.50 1.82 23.60
C GLN A 151 -7.00 2.12 23.51
N LYS A 152 -7.40 2.99 22.58
CA LYS A 152 -8.81 3.34 22.36
C LYS A 152 -9.12 3.38 20.88
N CYS A 153 -10.33 2.96 20.53
CA CYS A 153 -10.87 3.01 19.19
C CYS A 153 -12.33 3.48 19.28
N LYS A 154 -12.67 4.53 18.55
CA LYS A 154 -14.06 4.98 18.38
C LYS A 154 -14.40 5.05 16.92
N TRP A 155 -15.64 4.67 16.61
CA TRP A 155 -16.20 4.75 15.28
C TRP A 155 -17.53 5.49 15.37
N LYS A 156 -17.68 6.60 14.65
CA LYS A 156 -18.87 7.47 14.72
C LYS A 156 -19.18 7.93 16.16
N GLY A 157 -18.13 8.26 16.93
CA GLY A 157 -18.23 8.71 18.32
C GLY A 157 -18.48 7.59 19.34
N GLU A 158 -18.81 6.38 18.91
CA GLU A 158 -19.02 5.23 19.80
C GLU A 158 -17.72 4.46 20.01
N GLU A 159 -17.41 4.15 21.27
CA GLU A 159 -16.28 3.30 21.62
C GLU A 159 -16.49 1.87 21.10
N LYS A 160 -15.46 1.34 20.45
CA LYS A 160 -15.42 0.00 19.88
C LYS A 160 -14.24 -0.75 20.45
N SER A 161 -14.33 -2.07 20.45
CA SER A 161 -13.17 -2.90 20.78
C SER A 161 -12.03 -2.57 19.81
N PRO A 162 -10.81 -2.30 20.34
CA PRO A 162 -9.63 -2.04 19.52
C PRO A 162 -9.34 -3.15 18.50
N LEU A 163 -9.63 -4.40 18.84
CA LEU A 163 -9.35 -5.55 18.00
C LEU A 163 -10.65 -6.23 17.57
N ALA A 164 -10.94 -6.18 16.28
CA ALA A 164 -12.04 -6.94 15.70
C ALA A 164 -11.61 -8.40 15.53
N LYS A 165 -12.45 -9.34 15.99
CA LYS A 165 -12.21 -10.79 15.82
C LYS A 165 -12.31 -11.24 14.36
N ARG A 166 -13.00 -10.48 13.50
CA ARG A 166 -13.18 -10.75 12.07
C ARG A 166 -13.20 -9.44 11.30
N LEU A 167 -12.61 -9.45 10.12
CA LEU A 167 -12.68 -8.33 9.18
C LEU A 167 -14.12 -8.19 8.63
N PRO A 168 -14.61 -6.96 8.42
CA PRO A 168 -15.94 -6.73 7.89
C PRO A 168 -16.01 -7.17 6.41
N LYS A 169 -17.10 -7.87 6.02
CA LYS A 169 -17.30 -8.33 4.62
C LYS A 169 -17.47 -7.18 3.62
N LYS A 170 -17.95 -6.02 4.08
CA LYS A 170 -18.16 -4.82 3.27
C LYS A 170 -17.53 -3.61 3.97
N PRO A 171 -16.99 -2.63 3.22
CA PRO A 171 -16.45 -1.42 3.81
C PRO A 171 -17.50 -0.65 4.61
N ARG A 172 -17.05 -0.01 5.69
CA ARG A 172 -17.90 0.88 6.48
C ARG A 172 -18.17 2.17 5.70
N ARG A 173 -19.23 2.91 6.08
CA ARG A 173 -19.63 4.17 5.45
C ARG A 173 -19.98 5.20 6.52
N VAL A 174 -19.77 6.47 6.22
CA VAL A 174 -20.11 7.60 7.11
C VAL A 174 -21.22 8.45 6.50
N ALA A 175 -22.06 9.05 7.34
CA ALA A 175 -23.21 9.85 6.88
C ALA A 175 -22.90 11.35 6.79
N GLY A 176 -21.75 11.79 7.30
CA GLY A 176 -21.36 13.19 7.33
C GLY A 176 -19.86 13.36 7.51
N CYS A 177 -19.42 14.61 7.37
CA CYS A 177 -18.03 15.01 7.54
C CYS A 177 -17.71 15.36 9.01
N GLY A 178 -16.43 15.34 9.37
CA GLY A 178 -15.94 15.71 10.69
C GLY A 178 -15.41 14.54 11.52
N PHE A 179 -14.48 14.83 12.43
CA PHE A 179 -13.71 13.80 13.14
C PHE A 179 -14.58 12.89 14.03
N LYS A 180 -15.66 13.42 14.62
CA LYS A 180 -16.61 12.63 15.42
C LYS A 180 -17.40 11.62 14.60
N ALA A 181 -17.62 11.88 13.31
CA ALA A 181 -18.33 10.96 12.41
C ALA A 181 -17.42 9.88 11.82
N GLY A 182 -16.08 10.01 11.99
CA GLY A 182 -15.08 9.12 11.43
C GLY A 182 -14.50 8.11 12.42
N LEU A 183 -13.23 7.78 12.19
CA LEU A 183 -12.41 6.93 13.05
C LEU A 183 -11.56 7.81 13.98
N GLU A 184 -11.61 7.52 15.27
CA GLU A 184 -10.72 8.10 16.28
C GLU A 184 -9.96 6.95 16.96
N VAL A 185 -8.64 7.02 16.97
CA VAL A 185 -7.77 6.02 17.59
C VAL A 185 -6.78 6.70 18.54
N LEU A 186 -6.58 6.09 19.70
CA LEU A 186 -5.50 6.44 20.62
C LEU A 186 -4.47 5.33 20.62
N ILE A 187 -3.23 5.70 20.32
CA ILE A 187 -2.13 4.76 20.14
C ILE A 187 -1.05 5.02 21.20
N ASP A 188 -0.64 3.99 21.91
CA ASP A 188 0.50 4.01 22.81
C ASP A 188 1.77 3.64 22.06
N ASN A 189 2.76 4.55 22.08
CA ASN A 189 4.02 4.38 21.39
C ASN A 189 5.04 3.51 22.12
N LYS A 190 4.86 3.13 23.40
CA LYS A 190 5.78 2.23 24.12
C LYS A 190 7.28 2.51 23.84
N LEU A 191 7.70 3.77 23.98
CA LEU A 191 9.04 4.22 23.55
C LEU A 191 10.20 3.45 24.20
N GLU A 192 10.01 3.01 25.44
CA GLU A 192 11.01 2.23 26.20
C GLU A 192 11.21 0.81 25.67
N ASP A 193 10.24 0.30 24.92
CA ASP A 193 10.22 -1.06 24.37
C ASP A 193 10.73 -1.12 22.91
N TYR A 194 11.26 0.00 22.39
CA TYR A 194 11.89 0.03 21.06
C TYR A 194 13.25 -0.68 21.08
N TYR A 195 13.42 -1.65 20.20
CA TYR A 195 14.72 -2.30 19.98
C TYR A 195 15.27 -2.09 18.57
N ALA A 196 14.45 -2.33 17.55
CA ALA A 196 14.83 -2.18 16.16
C ALA A 196 13.73 -1.49 15.36
N ALA A 197 14.04 -0.27 14.89
CA ALA A 197 13.13 0.57 14.12
C ALA A 197 13.37 0.42 12.61
N SER A 198 12.27 0.39 11.85
CA SER A 198 12.25 0.38 10.38
C SER A 198 12.33 1.79 9.75
N ALA A 199 12.59 2.81 10.55
CA ALA A 199 12.74 4.19 10.13
C ALA A 199 13.65 4.95 11.11
N PHE A 200 14.23 6.06 10.68
CA PHE A 200 15.01 6.97 11.53
C PHE A 200 14.14 7.83 12.49
N SER A 201 13.00 7.29 12.94
CA SER A 201 12.05 8.00 13.78
C SER A 201 11.28 7.04 14.69
N TYR A 202 10.53 7.60 15.63
CA TYR A 202 9.64 6.88 16.54
C TYR A 202 8.19 7.21 16.18
N GLY A 203 7.29 6.22 16.22
CA GLY A 203 5.90 6.45 15.88
C GLY A 203 5.21 5.29 15.15
N TYR A 204 4.07 5.64 14.54
CA TYR A 204 3.31 4.76 13.66
C TYR A 204 3.15 5.37 12.27
N ARG A 205 3.37 4.55 11.25
CA ARG A 205 3.01 4.86 9.86
C ARG A 205 1.52 4.57 9.67
N ILE A 206 0.81 5.51 9.06
CA ILE A 206 -0.60 5.43 8.72
C ILE A 206 -0.71 5.36 7.22
N LEU A 207 -1.26 4.25 6.73
CA LEU A 207 -1.49 4.00 5.32
C LEU A 207 -2.98 4.19 5.07
N ILE A 208 -3.31 5.04 4.10
CA ILE A 208 -4.70 5.29 3.69
C ILE A 208 -4.86 4.76 2.27
N HIS A 209 -5.73 3.76 2.10
CA HIS A 209 -5.95 3.11 0.82
C HIS A 209 -7.43 2.77 0.61
N HIS A 210 -7.74 2.37 -0.62
CA HIS A 210 -9.06 1.82 -0.93
C HIS A 210 -9.27 0.52 -0.13
N PRO A 211 -10.48 0.26 0.39
CA PRO A 211 -10.71 -0.87 1.31
C PRO A 211 -10.57 -2.26 0.69
N TYR A 212 -10.49 -2.36 -0.63
CA TYR A 212 -10.20 -3.62 -1.33
C TYR A 212 -8.76 -3.71 -1.83
N ASP A 213 -7.95 -2.67 -1.64
CA ASP A 213 -6.52 -2.71 -1.94
C ASP A 213 -5.75 -3.32 -0.78
N PHE A 214 -4.76 -4.12 -1.12
CA PHE A 214 -3.75 -4.57 -0.16
C PHE A 214 -2.90 -3.37 0.31
N ALA A 215 -2.54 -3.36 1.60
CA ALA A 215 -1.74 -2.28 2.17
C ALA A 215 -0.24 -2.59 1.99
N ASP A 216 0.31 -2.32 0.80
CA ASP A 216 1.76 -2.38 0.60
C ASP A 216 2.46 -1.02 0.75
N TRP A 217 3.78 -1.01 0.59
CA TRP A 217 4.65 0.17 0.74
C TRP A 217 4.49 1.22 -0.35
N SER A 218 3.78 0.91 -1.44
CA SER A 218 3.46 1.86 -2.50
C SER A 218 2.18 2.66 -2.22
N VAL A 219 1.46 2.34 -1.14
CA VAL A 219 0.34 3.15 -0.64
C VAL A 219 0.85 4.44 0.01
N ARG A 220 0.06 5.51 -0.07
CA ARG A 220 0.35 6.78 0.59
C ARG A 220 0.46 6.59 2.11
N THR A 221 1.64 6.87 2.65
CA THR A 221 1.95 6.79 4.08
C THR A 221 2.05 8.17 4.72
N MET A 222 1.63 8.28 5.98
CA MET A 222 1.86 9.44 6.84
C MET A 222 2.46 8.99 8.17
N MET A 223 3.31 9.82 8.77
CA MET A 223 3.96 9.50 10.04
C MET A 223 3.24 10.21 11.19
N LEU A 224 2.79 9.46 12.21
CA LEU A 224 2.23 10.06 13.43
C LEU A 224 3.34 10.53 14.35
N GLY A 225 3.37 11.84 14.62
CA GLY A 225 4.23 12.43 15.64
C GLY A 225 3.83 12.00 17.06
N LEU A 226 4.81 11.89 17.94
CA LEU A 226 4.60 11.53 19.34
C LEU A 226 3.86 12.63 20.11
N LYS A 227 3.05 12.22 21.11
CA LYS A 227 2.37 13.12 22.07
C LYS A 227 1.53 14.23 21.41
N ARG A 228 1.03 14.00 20.19
CA ARG A 228 0.22 14.96 19.43
C ARG A 228 -1.05 14.29 18.94
N MET A 229 -2.11 15.07 18.84
CA MET A 229 -3.34 14.69 18.16
C MET A 229 -3.23 15.12 16.69
N MET A 230 -3.57 14.22 15.76
CA MET A 230 -3.55 14.49 14.34
C MET A 230 -4.95 14.32 13.76
N PHE A 231 -5.40 15.32 13.01
CA PHE A 231 -6.65 15.25 12.25
C PHE A 231 -6.31 15.01 10.78
N LEU A 232 -6.82 13.91 10.23
CA LEU A 232 -6.61 13.52 8.84
C LEU A 232 -7.92 13.69 8.05
N GLY A 233 -7.95 14.69 7.17
CA GLY A 233 -9.03 14.87 6.21
C GLY A 233 -8.80 14.00 4.98
N VAL A 234 -9.78 13.16 4.63
CA VAL A 234 -9.74 12.34 3.41
C VAL A 234 -10.87 12.78 2.49
N VAL A 235 -10.50 13.16 1.26
CA VAL A 235 -11.45 13.53 0.21
C VAL A 235 -11.51 12.39 -0.79
N PRO A 236 -12.61 11.62 -0.85
CA PRO A 236 -12.74 10.54 -1.80
C PRO A 236 -12.94 11.08 -3.22
N LYS A 237 -12.31 10.42 -4.19
CA LYS A 237 -12.57 10.61 -5.62
C LYS A 237 -13.05 9.28 -6.18
N LEU A 238 -14.10 9.30 -6.98
CA LEU A 238 -14.64 8.12 -7.65
C LEU A 238 -14.62 8.35 -9.14
N THR A 239 -14.12 7.36 -9.85
CA THR A 239 -14.11 7.32 -11.32
C THR A 239 -14.94 6.12 -11.72
N GLU A 240 -16.08 6.38 -12.35
CA GLU A 240 -16.98 5.34 -12.83
C GLU A 240 -16.91 5.24 -14.35
N CYS A 241 -17.25 4.06 -14.87
CA CYS A 241 -17.34 3.79 -16.29
C CYS A 241 -18.81 3.80 -16.70
N SER A 242 -19.16 4.56 -17.74
CA SER A 242 -20.53 4.51 -18.28
C SER A 242 -20.83 3.13 -18.86
N SER A 243 -22.10 2.73 -18.86
CA SER A 243 -22.52 1.42 -19.37
C SER A 243 -22.06 1.16 -20.81
N ASN A 244 -22.05 2.19 -21.65
CA ASN A 244 -21.62 2.11 -23.05
C ASN A 244 -20.11 1.84 -23.21
N VAL A 245 -19.29 2.30 -22.26
CA VAL A 245 -17.84 2.04 -22.29
C VAL A 245 -17.52 0.71 -21.60
N ALA A 246 -18.30 0.35 -20.57
CA ALA A 246 -18.19 -0.92 -19.87
C ALA A 246 -18.57 -2.12 -20.77
N SER A 247 -19.48 -1.94 -21.72
CA SER A 247 -19.90 -2.99 -22.66
C SER A 247 -18.89 -3.31 -23.77
N LEU A 248 -17.88 -2.45 -23.97
CA LEU A 248 -16.81 -2.71 -24.93
C LEU A 248 -15.93 -3.88 -24.45
N ASP A 249 -15.02 -4.38 -25.29
CA ASP A 249 -14.03 -5.33 -24.82
C ASP A 249 -12.89 -4.61 -24.10
N ALA A 250 -12.30 -5.27 -23.09
CA ALA A 250 -11.19 -4.71 -22.31
C ALA A 250 -9.99 -4.28 -23.16
N LYS A 251 -9.77 -4.97 -24.29
CA LYS A 251 -8.72 -4.67 -25.26
C LYS A 251 -8.97 -3.35 -25.98
N ASP A 252 -10.22 -3.08 -26.33
CA ASP A 252 -10.57 -1.85 -27.03
C ASP A 252 -10.39 -0.68 -26.07
N ARG A 253 -10.99 -0.74 -24.87
CA ARG A 253 -10.88 0.36 -23.88
C ARG A 253 -9.51 0.46 -23.20
N ASN A 254 -8.60 -0.48 -23.46
CA ASN A 254 -7.26 -0.58 -22.89
C ASN A 254 -7.23 -0.51 -21.33
N CYS A 255 -8.30 -0.98 -20.67
CA CYS A 255 -8.46 -0.96 -19.22
C CYS A 255 -9.36 -2.11 -18.78
N SER A 256 -9.17 -2.61 -17.56
CA SER A 256 -9.99 -3.69 -16.97
C SER A 256 -10.84 -3.17 -15.83
N LEU A 257 -12.09 -3.59 -15.78
CA LEU A 257 -12.99 -3.31 -14.67
C LEU A 257 -12.73 -4.25 -13.48
N PHE A 258 -13.27 -3.86 -12.33
CA PHE A 258 -13.05 -4.50 -11.03
C PHE A 258 -13.35 -6.02 -10.98
N SER A 259 -14.26 -6.48 -11.84
CA SER A 259 -14.73 -7.88 -11.93
C SER A 259 -14.31 -8.61 -13.20
N GLU A 260 -13.58 -7.97 -14.12
CA GLU A 260 -13.25 -8.57 -15.42
C GLU A 260 -12.01 -9.44 -15.41
N ARG A 261 -11.16 -9.23 -14.41
CA ARG A 261 -9.91 -9.96 -14.27
C ARG A 261 -9.94 -10.80 -13.01
N GLU A 262 -9.79 -12.09 -13.19
CA GLU A 262 -9.55 -13.00 -12.08
C GLU A 262 -8.18 -12.73 -11.46
N MET A 263 -8.15 -12.74 -10.13
CA MET A 263 -6.97 -12.53 -9.31
C MET A 263 -6.71 -13.80 -8.50
N ASN A 264 -5.46 -14.23 -8.44
CA ASN A 264 -5.08 -15.43 -7.71
C ASN A 264 -5.06 -15.15 -6.21
N SER A 265 -4.42 -14.04 -5.82
CA SER A 265 -4.26 -13.66 -4.43
C SER A 265 -5.46 -12.85 -3.92
N PHE A 266 -6.01 -11.93 -4.71
CA PHE A 266 -7.04 -11.01 -4.23
C PHE A 266 -8.45 -11.40 -4.69
N HIS A 267 -9.48 -10.89 -4.02
CA HIS A 267 -10.88 -11.12 -4.44
C HIS A 267 -11.30 -10.25 -5.61
N TYR A 268 -10.69 -9.08 -5.76
CA TYR A 268 -11.08 -8.09 -6.75
C TYR A 268 -9.87 -7.50 -7.45
N TYR A 269 -10.05 -7.18 -8.74
CA TYR A 269 -9.04 -6.50 -9.52
C TYR A 269 -8.99 -5.02 -9.14
N THR A 270 -7.81 -4.57 -8.73
CA THR A 270 -7.44 -3.16 -8.74
C THR A 270 -6.05 -3.06 -9.35
N HIS A 271 -5.71 -1.88 -9.89
CA HIS A 271 -4.37 -1.66 -10.41
C HIS A 271 -3.31 -1.96 -9.34
N HIS A 272 -3.55 -1.55 -8.09
CA HIS A 272 -2.68 -1.82 -6.96
C HIS A 272 -2.50 -3.33 -6.71
N ASN A 273 -3.60 -4.06 -6.50
CA ASN A 273 -3.57 -5.50 -6.25
C ASN A 273 -2.91 -6.29 -7.40
N CYS A 274 -3.10 -5.85 -8.64
CA CYS A 274 -2.44 -6.42 -9.83
C CYS A 274 -0.92 -6.28 -9.74
N LEU A 275 -0.41 -5.10 -9.40
CA LEU A 275 1.02 -4.88 -9.23
C LEU A 275 1.59 -5.67 -8.05
N THR A 276 0.86 -5.76 -6.93
CA THR A 276 1.26 -6.57 -5.78
C THR A 276 1.37 -8.06 -6.13
N GLU A 277 0.40 -8.61 -6.87
CA GLU A 277 0.46 -10.00 -7.33
C GLU A 277 1.59 -10.22 -8.34
N CYS A 278 1.81 -9.26 -9.25
CA CYS A 278 2.92 -9.29 -10.21
C CYS A 278 4.28 -9.36 -9.50
N ARG A 279 4.50 -8.50 -8.50
CA ARG A 279 5.72 -8.51 -7.67
C ARG A 279 5.91 -9.86 -6.98
N SER A 280 4.84 -10.40 -6.38
CA SER A 280 4.88 -11.70 -5.68
C SER A 280 5.26 -12.85 -6.64
N LYS A 281 4.72 -12.85 -7.86
CA LYS A 281 5.05 -13.83 -8.91
C LYS A 281 6.50 -13.75 -9.37
N ILE A 282 7.05 -12.53 -9.51
CA ILE A 282 8.45 -12.31 -9.87
C ILE A 282 9.36 -12.84 -8.76
N VAL A 283 9.07 -12.51 -7.50
CA VAL A 283 9.86 -12.98 -6.34
C VAL A 283 9.84 -14.50 -6.24
N MET A 284 8.67 -15.13 -6.41
CA MET A 284 8.59 -16.59 -6.45
C MET A 284 9.41 -17.20 -7.59
N ARG A 285 9.37 -16.60 -8.79
CA ARG A 285 10.10 -17.11 -9.96
C ARG A 285 11.62 -16.99 -9.82
N LEU A 286 12.10 -15.90 -9.22
CA LEU A 286 13.53 -15.62 -9.09
C LEU A 286 14.14 -16.27 -7.84
N CYS A 287 13.42 -16.26 -6.72
CA CYS A 287 13.94 -16.65 -5.41
C CYS A 287 13.37 -17.99 -4.90
N GLY A 288 12.31 -18.53 -5.51
CA GLY A 288 11.69 -19.80 -5.11
C GLY A 288 10.84 -19.73 -3.83
N CYS A 289 10.64 -18.55 -3.24
CA CYS A 289 9.81 -18.33 -2.05
C CYS A 289 9.07 -16.99 -2.13
N ILE A 290 8.01 -16.83 -1.32
CA ILE A 290 7.30 -15.56 -1.16
C ILE A 290 7.49 -15.09 0.29
N PRO A 291 7.95 -13.85 0.51
CA PRO A 291 8.07 -13.30 1.86
C PRO A 291 6.74 -13.27 2.61
N PHE A 292 6.78 -13.50 3.93
CA PHE A 292 5.58 -13.62 4.79
C PHE A 292 4.65 -12.40 4.78
N TYR A 293 5.18 -11.21 4.47
CA TYR A 293 4.38 -9.99 4.42
C TYR A 293 3.55 -9.85 3.13
N HIS A 294 3.74 -10.73 2.14
CA HIS A 294 2.88 -10.77 0.94
C HIS A 294 1.61 -11.56 1.22
N TYR A 295 0.47 -11.06 0.72
CA TYR A 295 -0.80 -11.75 0.87
C TYR A 295 -0.82 -13.09 0.10
N ASN A 296 -1.01 -14.19 0.83
CA ASN A 296 -1.25 -15.52 0.26
C ASN A 296 -2.68 -15.99 0.62
N LYS A 297 -3.51 -16.19 -0.41
CA LYS A 297 -4.90 -16.65 -0.28
C LYS A 297 -5.01 -18.10 0.23
N ASN A 298 -3.95 -18.89 0.03
CA ASN A 298 -3.89 -20.32 0.38
C ASN A 298 -3.08 -20.55 1.67
N GLY A 299 -3.07 -19.60 2.60
CA GLY A 299 -2.25 -19.65 3.81
C GLY A 299 -2.12 -21.06 4.40
N ASN A 300 -0.91 -21.61 4.28
CA ASN A 300 -0.29 -22.35 5.36
C ASN A 300 0.50 -21.34 6.17
#